data_AF-A0A7C1I7M0-F1
#
_entry.id   AF-A0A7C1I7M0-F1
#
_cell.length_a   1.000
_cell.length_b   1.000
_cell.length_c   1.000
_cell.angle_alpha   90.00
_cell.angle_beta   90.00
_cell.angle_gamma   90.00
#
_symmetry.space_group_name_H-M   'P 1'
#
loop_
_entity.id
_entity.type
_entity.pdbx_description
1 polymer ?
#
loop_
_entity_poly.entity_id
_entity_poly.type
_entity_poly.pdbx_seq_one_letter_code
_entity_poly.pdbx_strand_id
1 'polypeptide(L)'
;MVYVYVYLIDLHNIKRRIAVITKQTLEDFYKNKKIAVAGASRNKKKYPRMLFDELKKRGYEVIPVNPNASEIDGEKCYARLQEIPGGVDAAVSVVPAAKQADIAEDAARAGVKVLWMHEHVMKGVSDPSAIAKCSEKGVECITGFCPFMFIPETGFPHNFHKAIMKIFKALPA
;
A
#
# COMPACT_ATOMS: atom_id res chain seq x y z
N MET A 1 -26.57 11.93 -5.83
CA MET A 1 -25.51 12.93 -5.65
C MET A 1 -24.81 12.61 -4.34
N VAL A 2 -23.76 11.78 -4.38
CA VAL A 2 -23.05 11.32 -3.16
C VAL A 2 -21.86 12.25 -2.98
N TYR A 3 -21.84 12.97 -1.86
CA TYR A 3 -20.81 13.94 -1.49
C TYR A 3 -19.48 13.22 -1.20
N VAL A 4 -18.43 13.55 -1.94
CA VAL A 4 -17.04 13.26 -1.56
C VAL A 4 -16.56 14.48 -0.77
N TYR A 5 -16.31 14.32 0.52
CA TYR A 5 -15.76 15.38 1.38
C TYR A 5 -14.33 15.70 0.93
N VAL A 6 -14.16 16.80 0.21
CA VAL A 6 -12.86 17.44 -0.05
C VAL A 6 -12.75 18.62 0.91
N TYR A 7 -11.89 18.50 1.93
CA TYR A 7 -11.62 19.60 2.86
C TYR A 7 -10.98 20.78 2.09
N LEU A 8 -11.53 21.97 2.31
CA LEU A 8 -11.06 23.25 1.74
C LEU A 8 -9.65 23.57 2.26
N ILE A 9 -8.65 23.39 1.40
CA ILE A 9 -7.30 23.94 1.54
C ILE A 9 -6.99 24.60 0.19
N ASP A 10 -6.18 25.66 0.21
CA ASP A 10 -5.90 26.60 -0.87
C ASP A 10 -5.78 25.97 -2.30
N LEU A 11 -6.72 26.36 -3.17
CA LEU A 11 -6.98 25.77 -4.49
C LEU A 11 -5.89 26.04 -5.54
N HIS A 12 -4.99 27.02 -5.32
CA HIS A 12 -4.01 27.41 -6.34
C HIS A 12 -2.74 26.54 -6.38
N ASN A 13 -2.42 25.82 -5.29
CA ASN A 13 -1.23 24.94 -5.23
C ASN A 13 -1.55 23.43 -5.15
N ILE A 14 -2.81 23.06 -4.94
CA ILE A 14 -3.24 21.65 -4.70
C ILE A 14 -3.22 20.77 -5.94
N LYS A 15 -3.29 21.32 -7.15
CA LYS A 15 -3.39 20.53 -8.39
C LYS A 15 -2.19 19.61 -8.68
N ARG A 16 -1.07 19.72 -7.96
CA ARG A 16 0.13 18.89 -8.22
C ARG A 16 0.40 17.77 -7.21
N ARG A 17 -0.27 17.67 -6.06
CA ARG A 17 0.22 16.83 -4.95
C ARG A 17 -0.83 16.11 -4.10
N ILE A 18 -2.05 15.93 -4.59
CA ILE A 18 -2.91 14.84 -4.11
C ILE A 18 -2.58 13.64 -4.98
N ALA A 19 -2.19 12.52 -4.37
CA ALA A 19 -1.84 11.28 -5.06
C ALA A 19 -2.99 10.85 -5.99
N VAL A 20 -2.91 11.25 -7.25
CA VAL A 20 -3.76 10.72 -8.30
C VAL A 20 -3.23 9.33 -8.55
N ILE A 21 -3.94 8.31 -8.06
CA ILE A 21 -3.67 6.94 -8.45
C ILE A 21 -3.97 6.89 -9.94
N THR A 22 -2.92 6.75 -10.73
CA THR A 22 -3.04 6.52 -12.17
C THR A 22 -2.90 5.04 -12.45
N LYS A 23 -3.38 4.59 -13.62
CA LYS A 23 -3.03 3.28 -14.13
C LYS A 23 -1.51 3.04 -14.13
N GLN A 24 -0.72 4.06 -14.46
CA GLN A 24 0.75 3.98 -14.50
C GLN A 24 1.34 3.68 -13.12
N THR A 25 0.90 4.38 -12.07
CA THR A 25 1.35 4.16 -10.68
C THR A 25 1.13 2.70 -10.23
N LEU A 26 -0.01 2.11 -10.63
CA LEU A 26 -0.32 0.71 -10.34
C LEU A 26 0.59 -0.26 -11.12
N GLU A 27 0.82 0.01 -12.40
CA GLU A 27 1.72 -0.77 -13.24
C GLU A 27 3.16 -0.70 -12.71
N ASP A 28 3.63 0.49 -12.31
CA ASP A 28 4.95 0.71 -11.74
C ASP A 28 5.11 -0.06 -10.43
N PHE A 29 4.10 -0.07 -9.56
CA PHE A 29 4.13 -0.86 -8.33
C PHE A 29 4.36 -2.35 -8.63
N TYR A 30 3.54 -2.97 -9.48
CA TYR A 30 3.61 -4.41 -9.78
C TYR A 30 4.77 -4.80 -10.72
N LYS A 31 5.45 -3.84 -11.37
CA LYS A 31 6.69 -4.10 -12.10
C LYS A 31 7.84 -4.49 -11.17
N ASN A 32 7.79 -4.07 -9.90
CA ASN A 32 8.82 -4.39 -8.92
C ASN A 32 8.72 -5.86 -8.48
N LYS A 33 9.80 -6.62 -8.65
CA LYS A 33 9.85 -8.04 -8.28
C LYS A 33 10.05 -8.28 -6.79
N LYS A 34 10.70 -7.34 -6.10
CA LYS A 34 10.95 -7.39 -4.66
C LYS A 34 10.04 -6.38 -3.95
N ILE A 35 9.12 -6.88 -3.14
CA ILE A 35 8.08 -6.08 -2.47
C ILE A 35 8.16 -6.34 -0.97
N ALA A 36 8.22 -5.27 -0.16
CA ALA A 36 8.07 -5.42 1.28
C ALA A 36 6.60 -5.37 1.72
N VAL A 37 6.24 -6.14 2.75
CA VAL A 37 4.93 -6.05 3.41
C VAL A 37 5.12 -5.59 4.85
N ALA A 38 4.93 -4.29 5.08
CA ALA A 38 4.95 -3.69 6.41
C ALA A 38 3.64 -3.97 7.16
N GLY A 39 3.75 -4.50 8.37
CA GLY A 39 2.60 -5.05 9.10
C GLY A 39 2.30 -6.52 8.75
N ALA A 40 3.25 -7.23 8.13
CA ALA A 40 3.14 -8.67 7.89
C ALA A 40 2.84 -9.44 9.19
N SER A 41 2.07 -10.53 9.11
CA SER A 41 1.63 -11.27 10.30
C SER A 41 1.94 -12.76 10.23
N ARG A 42 2.29 -13.36 11.37
CA ARG A 42 2.39 -14.82 11.53
C ARG A 42 1.02 -15.51 11.47
N ASN A 43 -0.06 -14.78 11.73
CA ASN A 43 -1.40 -15.35 11.76
C ASN A 43 -1.98 -15.48 10.34
N LYS A 44 -2.10 -16.72 9.86
CA LYS A 44 -2.64 -17.10 8.54
C LYS A 44 -4.06 -16.61 8.25
N LYS A 45 -4.84 -16.24 9.27
CA LYS A 45 -6.20 -15.72 9.11
C LYS A 45 -6.26 -14.20 8.91
N LYS A 46 -5.14 -13.49 9.10
CA LYS A 46 -5.11 -12.02 8.97
C LYS A 46 -4.82 -11.61 7.54
N TYR A 47 -5.51 -10.57 7.08
CA TYR A 47 -5.30 -9.96 5.76
C TYR A 47 -3.83 -9.75 5.36
N PRO A 48 -2.95 -9.12 6.17
CA PRO A 48 -1.54 -8.95 5.79
C PRO A 48 -0.82 -10.26 5.48
N ARG A 49 -1.21 -11.36 6.12
CA ARG A 49 -0.65 -12.67 5.85
C ARG A 49 -1.20 -13.26 4.55
N MET A 50 -2.49 -13.08 4.27
CA MET A 50 -3.08 -13.47 2.98
C MET A 50 -2.44 -12.72 1.81
N LEU A 51 -2.20 -11.41 1.96
CA LEU A 51 -1.52 -10.59 0.96
C LEU A 51 -0.09 -11.08 0.72
N PHE A 52 0.65 -11.33 1.81
CA PHE A 52 2.00 -11.87 1.75
C PHE A 52 2.06 -13.20 0.98
N ASP A 53 1.17 -14.15 1.32
CA ASP A 53 1.12 -15.46 0.67
C ASP A 53 0.74 -15.35 -0.82
N GLU A 54 -0.21 -14.48 -1.16
CA GLU A 54 -0.63 -14.29 -2.55
C GLU A 54 0.47 -13.67 -3.42
N LEU A 55 1.19 -12.67 -2.90
CA LEU A 55 2.34 -12.09 -3.61
C LEU A 55 3.43 -13.15 -3.81
N LYS A 56 3.74 -13.97 -2.79
CA LYS A 56 4.72 -15.08 -2.95
C LYS A 56 4.26 -16.09 -3.99
N LYS A 57 2.98 -16.50 -3.95
CA LYS A 57 2.40 -17.45 -4.92
C LYS A 57 2.55 -16.97 -6.37
N ARG A 58 2.62 -15.66 -6.58
CA ARG A 58 2.78 -15.02 -7.90
C ARG A 58 4.24 -14.81 -8.32
N GLY A 59 5.18 -15.33 -7.54
CA GLY A 59 6.61 -15.26 -7.84
C GLY A 59 7.25 -13.90 -7.53
N TYR A 60 6.62 -13.07 -6.69
CA TYR A 60 7.31 -11.92 -6.11
C TYR A 60 8.26 -12.39 -4.99
N GLU A 61 9.41 -11.73 -4.88
CA GLU A 61 10.25 -11.81 -3.70
C GLU A 61 9.64 -10.91 -2.61
N VAL A 62 9.00 -11.52 -1.62
CA VAL A 62 8.23 -10.77 -0.61
C VAL A 62 9.00 -10.73 0.70
N ILE A 63 9.35 -9.52 1.15
CA ILE A 63 10.09 -9.32 2.40
C ILE A 63 9.11 -8.91 3.51
N PRO A 64 8.93 -9.72 4.58
CA PRO A 64 8.06 -9.34 5.68
C PRO A 64 8.72 -8.28 6.57
N VAL A 65 7.95 -7.26 6.95
CA VAL A 65 8.37 -6.23 7.91
C VAL A 65 7.38 -6.16 9.07
N ASN A 66 7.87 -6.49 10.26
CA ASN A 66 7.12 -6.45 11.52
C ASN A 66 8.10 -6.43 12.71
N PRO A 67 8.12 -5.38 13.54
CA PRO A 67 9.03 -5.29 14.70
C PRO A 67 8.78 -6.36 15.77
N ASN A 68 7.65 -7.07 15.72
CA ASN A 68 7.26 -8.11 16.68
C ASN A 68 7.46 -9.53 16.15
N ALA A 69 8.22 -9.70 15.06
CA ALA A 69 8.56 -10.99 14.49
C ALA A 69 9.97 -10.96 13.90
N SER A 70 10.77 -11.99 14.18
CA SER A 70 12.07 -12.22 13.53
C SER A 70 11.95 -13.05 12.25
N GLU A 71 10.84 -13.78 12.09
CA GLU A 71 10.58 -14.64 10.94
C GLU A 71 9.06 -14.75 10.68
N ILE A 72 8.68 -14.83 9.41
CA ILE A 72 7.31 -15.14 8.97
C ILE A 72 7.38 -16.14 7.82
N ASP A 73 6.84 -17.34 8.05
CA ASP A 73 6.76 -18.40 7.03
C ASP A 73 8.12 -18.84 6.45
N GLY A 74 9.13 -18.95 7.33
CA GLY A 74 10.50 -19.27 6.93
C GLY A 74 11.30 -18.09 6.36
N GLU A 75 10.64 -16.95 6.10
CA GLU A 75 11.32 -15.74 5.61
C GLU A 75 11.78 -14.87 6.78
N LYS A 76 13.01 -14.36 6.68
CA LYS A 76 13.54 -13.39 7.64
C LYS A 76 12.66 -12.14 7.66
N CYS A 77 12.22 -11.76 8.85
CA CYS A 77 11.40 -10.58 9.08
C CYS A 77 12.25 -9.45 9.66
N TYR A 78 12.12 -8.27 9.08
CA TYR A 78 12.83 -7.07 9.50
C TYR A 78 11.92 -6.20 10.36
N ALA A 79 12.49 -5.40 11.26
CA ALA A 79 11.68 -4.49 12.08
C ALA A 79 11.26 -3.25 11.28
N ARG A 80 12.09 -2.86 10.30
CA ARG A 80 11.93 -1.65 9.48
C ARG A 80 12.29 -1.90 8.02
N LEU A 81 11.73 -1.13 7.11
CA LEU A 81 12.03 -1.18 5.66
C LEU A 81 13.50 -0.87 5.39
N GLN A 82 14.05 0.12 6.08
CA GLN A 82 15.44 0.54 5.92
C GLN A 82 16.49 -0.49 6.40
N GLU A 83 16.06 -1.55 7.10
CA GLU A 83 16.93 -2.64 7.54
C GLU A 83 17.06 -3.76 6.50
N ILE A 84 16.28 -3.71 5.41
CA ILE A 84 16.28 -4.74 4.37
C ILE A 84 17.58 -4.61 3.55
N PRO A 85 18.45 -5.64 3.52
CA PRO A 85 19.66 -5.63 2.72
C PRO A 85 19.33 -5.50 1.22
N GLY A 86 20.03 -4.59 0.56
CA GLY A 86 19.77 -4.25 -0.84
C GLY A 86 18.47 -3.48 -1.09
N GLY A 87 17.73 -3.11 -0.04
CA GLY A 87 16.49 -2.32 -0.14
C GLY A 87 15.35 -3.01 -0.88
N VAL A 88 14.28 -2.25 -1.09
CA VAL A 88 13.12 -2.60 -1.93
C VAL A 88 12.62 -1.35 -2.65
N ASP A 89 12.19 -1.48 -3.90
CA ASP A 89 11.63 -0.36 -4.67
C ASP A 89 10.14 -0.12 -4.38
N ALA A 90 9.44 -1.14 -3.87
CA ALA A 90 8.00 -1.08 -3.57
C ALA A 90 7.67 -1.73 -2.22
N ALA A 91 6.68 -1.15 -1.53
CA ALA A 91 6.18 -1.69 -0.26
C ALA A 91 4.67 -1.57 -0.14
N VAL A 92 4.02 -2.56 0.50
CA VAL A 92 2.65 -2.44 0.99
C VAL A 92 2.65 -2.29 2.51
N SER A 93 1.99 -1.26 3.01
CA SER A 93 1.77 -1.01 4.42
C SER A 93 0.37 -1.43 4.84
N VAL A 94 0.29 -2.32 5.83
CA VAL A 94 -0.94 -2.87 6.41
C VAL A 94 -0.95 -2.61 7.93
N VAL A 95 -0.41 -1.47 8.35
CA VAL A 95 -0.36 -1.05 9.76
C VAL A 95 -1.58 -0.18 10.12
N PRO A 96 -1.90 0.00 11.41
CA PRO A 96 -2.93 0.95 11.83
C PRO A 96 -2.66 2.38 11.30
N ALA A 97 -3.72 3.16 11.04
CA ALA A 97 -3.61 4.50 10.45
C ALA A 97 -2.60 5.41 11.19
N ALA A 98 -2.61 5.38 12.52
CA ALA A 98 -1.69 6.14 13.38
C ALA A 98 -0.19 5.79 13.20
N LYS A 99 0.13 4.73 12.44
CA LYS A 99 1.49 4.30 12.11
C LYS A 99 1.87 4.51 10.65
N GLN A 100 0.96 4.98 9.81
CA GLN A 100 1.23 5.16 8.38
C GLN A 100 2.27 6.27 8.12
N ALA A 101 2.27 7.34 8.92
CA ALA A 101 3.28 8.40 8.82
C ALA A 101 4.70 7.89 9.17
N ASP A 102 4.82 7.05 10.21
CA ASP A 102 6.08 6.39 10.57
C ASP A 102 6.57 5.49 9.43
N ILE A 103 5.66 4.73 8.79
CA ILE A 103 6.01 3.87 7.65
C ILE A 103 6.39 4.69 6.41
N ALA A 104 5.74 5.83 6.15
CA ALA A 104 6.14 6.73 5.06
C ALA A 104 7.57 7.25 5.25
N GLU A 105 7.95 7.57 6.49
CA GLU A 105 9.31 8.01 6.79
C GLU A 105 10.33 6.87 6.65
N ASP A 106 10.02 5.68 7.15
CA ASP A 106 10.87 4.48 6.99
C ASP A 106 11.04 4.10 5.51
N ALA A 107 9.96 4.16 4.73
CA ALA A 107 9.96 3.93 3.28
C ALA A 107 10.88 4.92 2.55
N ALA A 108 10.80 6.21 2.89
CA ALA A 108 11.68 7.22 2.33
C ALA A 108 13.16 6.96 2.65
N ARG A 109 13.47 6.60 3.90
CA ARG A 109 14.84 6.25 4.33
C ARG A 109 15.36 4.99 3.64
N ALA A 110 14.48 4.04 3.36
CA ALA A 110 14.77 2.81 2.66
C ALA A 110 14.92 2.98 1.13
N GLY A 111 14.62 4.17 0.59
CA GLY A 111 14.64 4.42 -0.85
C GLY A 111 13.46 3.80 -1.61
N VAL A 112 12.36 3.49 -0.92
CA VAL A 112 11.14 2.98 -1.54
C VAL A 112 10.56 4.05 -2.47
N LYS A 113 10.31 3.68 -3.72
CA LYS A 113 9.73 4.57 -4.73
C LYS A 113 8.22 4.63 -4.62
N VAL A 114 7.59 3.46 -4.45
CA VAL A 114 6.12 3.34 -4.39
C VAL A 114 5.68 2.64 -3.11
N LEU A 115 4.93 3.35 -2.26
CA LEU A 115 4.35 2.85 -1.02
C LEU A 115 2.83 2.74 -1.14
N TRP A 116 2.31 1.52 -1.07
CA TRP A 116 0.88 1.26 -1.02
C TRP A 116 0.41 1.22 0.43
N MET A 117 -0.32 2.24 0.86
CA MET A 117 -0.97 2.24 2.18
C MET A 117 -2.32 1.54 2.07
N HIS A 118 -2.36 0.27 2.47
CA HIS A 118 -3.60 -0.49 2.48
C HIS A 118 -4.46 -0.09 3.68
N GLU A 119 -5.72 0.20 3.38
CA GLU A 119 -6.74 0.56 4.36
C GLU A 119 -7.92 -0.39 4.29
N HIS A 120 -8.52 -0.62 5.45
CA HIS A 120 -9.84 -1.21 5.49
C HIS A 120 -10.84 -0.14 5.02
N VAL A 121 -11.41 -0.33 3.82
CA VAL A 121 -12.32 0.63 3.15
C VAL A 121 -13.45 1.13 4.07
N MET A 122 -13.87 0.34 5.05
CA MET A 122 -14.92 0.71 6.01
C MET A 122 -14.45 1.49 7.25
N LYS A 123 -13.15 1.72 7.46
CA LYS A 123 -12.60 2.39 8.66
C LYS A 123 -12.01 3.79 8.40
N GLY A 124 -12.16 4.30 7.18
CA GLY A 124 -11.74 5.66 6.81
C GLY A 124 -10.38 5.72 6.13
N VAL A 125 -10.20 6.83 5.40
CA VAL A 125 -9.06 7.15 4.54
C VAL A 125 -7.83 7.49 5.38
N SER A 126 -6.63 7.22 4.85
CA SER A 126 -5.32 7.58 5.40
C SER A 126 -5.34 8.91 6.15
N ASP A 127 -4.68 8.92 7.31
CA ASP A 127 -4.31 10.16 7.99
C ASP A 127 -3.69 11.13 6.96
N PRO A 128 -4.28 12.34 6.77
CA PRO A 128 -3.75 13.34 5.86
C PRO A 128 -2.26 13.64 6.10
N SER A 129 -1.78 13.46 7.33
CA SER A 129 -0.37 13.61 7.69
C SER A 129 0.52 12.59 6.97
N ALA A 130 0.05 11.35 6.76
CA ALA A 130 0.80 10.29 6.09
C ALA A 130 0.93 10.56 4.58
N ILE A 131 -0.14 11.02 3.93
CA ILE A 131 -0.09 11.44 2.52
C ILE A 131 0.85 12.64 2.36
N ALA A 132 0.74 13.64 3.23
CA ALA A 132 1.60 14.82 3.19
C ALA A 132 3.09 14.42 3.34
N LYS A 133 3.38 13.48 4.23
CA LYS A 133 4.73 12.94 4.46
C LYS A 133 5.29 12.24 3.22
N CYS A 134 4.49 11.43 2.52
CA CYS A 134 4.90 10.82 1.26
C CYS A 134 5.36 11.88 0.26
N SER A 135 4.55 12.93 0.06
CA SER A 135 4.87 14.01 -0.88
C SER A 135 6.08 14.83 -0.44
N GLU A 136 6.27 15.07 0.85
CA GLU A 136 7.43 15.79 1.39
C GLU A 136 8.73 15.01 1.14
N LYS A 137 8.68 13.68 1.26
CA LYS A 137 9.85 12.81 1.17
C LYS A 137 10.09 12.21 -0.21
N GLY A 138 9.28 12.55 -1.20
CA GLY A 138 9.42 12.05 -2.57
C GLY A 138 9.07 10.57 -2.75
N VAL A 139 8.21 10.03 -1.88
CA VAL A 139 7.66 8.68 -2.00
C VAL A 139 6.31 8.77 -2.71
N GLU A 140 6.13 8.04 -3.81
CA GLU A 140 4.84 7.93 -4.46
C GLU A 140 3.93 7.03 -3.61
N CYS A 141 2.71 7.48 -3.31
CA CYS A 141 1.82 6.76 -2.40
C CYS A 141 0.49 6.38 -3.06
N ILE A 142 0.10 5.12 -2.89
CA ILE A 142 -1.19 4.57 -3.33
C ILE A 142 -2.05 4.39 -2.07
N THR A 143 -3.23 4.99 -2.02
CA THR A 143 -4.16 4.93 -0.87
C THR A 143 -5.59 4.57 -1.30
N GLY A 144 -6.49 4.28 -0.36
CA GLY A 144 -7.92 4.13 -0.64
C GLY A 144 -8.35 2.88 -1.41
N PHE A 145 -7.42 2.02 -1.85
CA PHE A 145 -7.75 0.76 -2.52
C PHE A 145 -7.04 -0.45 -1.94
N CYS A 146 -7.68 -1.62 -2.11
CA CYS A 146 -7.13 -2.91 -1.76
C CYS A 146 -6.18 -3.43 -2.87
N PRO A 147 -4.92 -3.79 -2.57
CA PRO A 147 -3.99 -4.37 -3.55
C PRO A 147 -4.59 -5.56 -4.32
N PHE A 148 -5.36 -6.43 -3.67
CA PHE A 148 -6.01 -7.58 -4.34
C PHE A 148 -6.91 -7.19 -5.51
N MET A 149 -7.40 -5.95 -5.58
CA MET A 149 -8.21 -5.48 -6.71
C MET A 149 -7.40 -5.30 -7.98
N PHE A 150 -6.08 -5.12 -7.91
CA PHE A 150 -5.24 -4.82 -9.07
C PHE A 150 -4.33 -5.96 -9.48
N ILE A 151 -4.25 -6.99 -8.63
CA ILE A 151 -3.66 -8.26 -8.96
C ILE A 151 -4.63 -9.05 -9.89
N PRO A 152 -4.20 -9.55 -11.07
CA PRO A 152 -5.05 -10.35 -11.97
C PRO A 152 -5.51 -11.66 -11.31
N GLU A 153 -6.74 -12.13 -11.52
CA GLU A 153 -7.17 -13.50 -11.11
C GLU A 153 -7.23 -13.78 -9.58
N THR A 154 -7.49 -12.79 -8.72
CA THR A 154 -7.55 -12.95 -7.25
C THR A 154 -8.85 -13.57 -6.68
N GLY A 155 -9.70 -14.13 -7.54
CA GLY A 155 -10.95 -14.80 -7.13
C GLY A 155 -12.02 -13.89 -6.49
N PHE A 156 -13.10 -14.51 -5.99
CA PHE A 156 -14.18 -13.85 -5.23
C PHE A 156 -13.74 -13.62 -3.78
N PRO A 157 -14.07 -12.48 -3.10
CA PRO A 157 -14.95 -11.37 -3.50
C PRO A 157 -14.26 -10.22 -4.25
N HIS A 158 -12.95 -10.28 -4.49
CA HIS A 158 -12.17 -9.15 -5.01
C HIS A 158 -12.48 -8.83 -6.48
N ASN A 159 -12.66 -9.86 -7.32
CA ASN A 159 -13.13 -9.68 -8.69
C ASN A 159 -14.54 -9.06 -8.75
N PHE A 160 -15.41 -9.38 -7.78
CA PHE A 160 -16.78 -8.88 -7.70
C PHE A 160 -16.81 -7.40 -7.27
N HIS A 161 -16.08 -7.02 -6.21
CA HIS A 161 -15.99 -5.62 -5.80
C HIS A 161 -15.28 -4.76 -6.85
N LYS A 162 -14.23 -5.27 -7.52
CA LYS A 162 -13.62 -4.59 -8.66
C LYS A 162 -14.61 -4.36 -9.80
N ALA A 163 -15.43 -5.36 -10.13
CA ALA A 163 -16.46 -5.24 -11.17
C ALA A 163 -17.54 -4.20 -10.81
N ILE A 164 -18.00 -4.18 -9.56
CA ILE A 164 -18.91 -3.14 -9.04
C ILE A 164 -18.27 -1.75 -9.17
N MET A 165 -17.03 -1.59 -8.74
CA MET A 165 -16.35 -0.28 -8.80
C MET A 165 -16.10 0.20 -10.24
N LYS A 166 -15.90 -0.73 -11.20
CA LYS A 166 -15.87 -0.40 -12.63
C LYS A 166 -17.21 0.18 -13.11
N ILE A 167 -18.33 -0.46 -12.73
CA ILE A 167 -19.68 -0.02 -13.11
C ILE A 167 -19.94 1.40 -12.61
N PHE A 168 -19.48 1.73 -11.40
CA PHE A 168 -19.64 3.06 -10.80
C PHE A 168 -18.55 4.08 -11.17
N LYS A 169 -17.62 3.75 -12.08
CA LYS A 169 -16.45 4.60 -12.42
C LYS A 169 -15.64 5.05 -11.19
N ALA A 170 -15.60 4.21 -10.16
CA ALA A 170 -14.92 4.46 -8.89
C ALA A 170 -13.50 3.87 -8.85
N LEU A 171 -12.98 3.41 -9.99
CA LEU A 171 -11.59 2.99 -10.15
C LEU A 171 -10.76 4.13 -10.78
N PRO A 172 -9.43 4.13 -10.55
CA PRO A 172 -8.49 4.96 -11.29
C PRO A 172 -8.76 4.90 -12.81
N ALA A 173 -8.76 6.07 -13.46
CA ALA A 173 -8.87 6.20 -14.91
C ALA A 173 -7.58 5.76 -15.61
#